data_AF-A0A016W7F7-F1
#
_entry.id   AF-A0A016W7F7-F1
#
_cell.length_a   1.000
_cell.length_b   1.000
_cell.length_c   1.000
_cell.angle_alpha   90.00
_cell.angle_beta   90.00
_cell.angle_gamma   90.00
#
_symmetry.space_group_name_H-M   'P 1'
#
loop_
_entity.id
_entity.type
_entity.pdbx_description
1 polymer ?
#
loop_
_entity_poly.entity_id
_entity_poly.type
_entity_poly.pdbx_seq_one_letter_code
_entity_poly.pdbx_strand_id
1 'polypeptide(L)'
;SPITGQHFSLWEIGADYLLQCGSEGRLRLENHIEAMYLEDEAMAENLMRICVEQELDDSKACIVNTMTYRYLREGEWSAALSWALRGGRGPALDTAVNRIVWHADKNELATLSLLDHLADYVAELESPSLAFLFNYYRFHRSLGLGDVRSAAPILVSLISSTNVPQSFHKILFGYLMLILADAPQVQIPPENLHELVSFFRQYSIDNAENVEDSSEDTVRSLKHLLLTRLADAEMASVCVQ
;
A
#
# COMPACT_ATOMS: atom_id res chain seq x y z
N SER A 1 -36.99 20.22 -29.93
CA SER A 1 -35.60 20.66 -29.72
C SER A 1 -34.66 19.59 -30.22
N PRO A 2 -33.52 19.95 -30.84
CA PRO A 2 -32.78 19.05 -31.72
C PRO A 2 -32.09 17.95 -30.91
N ILE A 3 -32.22 16.73 -31.41
CA ILE A 3 -31.57 15.52 -30.93
C ILE A 3 -30.11 15.62 -31.37
N THR A 4 -29.21 16.04 -30.49
CA THR A 4 -27.78 15.78 -30.65
C THR A 4 -27.60 14.28 -30.46
N GLY A 5 -27.22 13.58 -31.53
CA GLY A 5 -27.02 12.13 -31.52
C GLY A 5 -25.87 11.73 -30.60
N GLN A 6 -26.17 11.58 -29.31
CA GLN A 6 -25.42 10.71 -28.41
C GLN A 6 -25.83 9.28 -28.76
N HIS A 7 -24.89 8.51 -29.29
CA HIS A 7 -25.04 7.06 -29.36
C HIS A 7 -24.95 6.54 -27.92
N PHE A 8 -26.07 6.53 -27.21
CA PHE A 8 -26.15 5.86 -25.92
C PHE A 8 -25.92 4.37 -26.14
N SER A 9 -25.09 3.79 -25.29
CA SER A 9 -24.93 2.34 -25.29
C SER A 9 -26.26 1.69 -24.88
N LEU A 10 -26.53 0.48 -25.35
CA LEU A 10 -27.78 -0.22 -25.02
C LEU A 10 -27.95 -0.43 -23.51
N TRP A 11 -26.84 -0.53 -22.77
CA TRP A 11 -26.87 -0.69 -21.32
C TRP A 11 -27.27 0.60 -20.60
N GLU A 12 -26.88 1.78 -21.10
CA GLU A 12 -27.28 3.07 -20.51
C GLU A 12 -28.80 3.27 -20.61
N ILE A 13 -29.37 3.00 -21.78
CA ILE A 13 -30.82 3.08 -22.00
C ILE A 13 -31.55 2.06 -21.12
N GLY A 14 -30.99 0.85 -20.99
CA GLY A 14 -31.54 -0.20 -20.11
C GLY A 14 -31.52 0.21 -18.65
N ALA A 15 -30.44 0.82 -18.17
CA ALA A 15 -30.33 1.31 -16.80
C ALA A 15 -31.36 2.41 -16.53
N ASP A 16 -31.46 3.41 -17.40
CA ASP A 16 -32.45 4.50 -17.28
C ASP A 16 -33.88 3.98 -17.23
N TYR A 17 -34.21 3.00 -18.07
CA TYR A 17 -35.52 2.35 -18.06
C TYR A 17 -35.80 1.66 -16.73
N LEU A 18 -34.85 0.87 -16.22
CA LEU A 18 -35.00 0.17 -14.95
C LEU A 18 -35.15 1.15 -13.79
N LEU A 19 -34.44 2.28 -13.78
CA LEU A 19 -34.60 3.30 -12.74
C LEU A 19 -36.01 3.91 -12.74
N GLN A 20 -36.63 4.09 -13.91
CA GLN A 20 -38.03 4.57 -14.01
C GLN A 20 -39.05 3.56 -13.48
N CYS A 21 -38.70 2.26 -13.39
CA CYS A 21 -39.57 1.22 -12.85
C CYS A 21 -39.61 1.16 -11.32
N GLY A 22 -38.93 2.06 -10.61
CA GLY A 22 -38.96 2.13 -9.14
C GLY A 22 -38.16 0.99 -8.47
N SER A 23 -38.63 0.51 -7.33
CA SER A 23 -37.87 -0.44 -6.47
C SER A 23 -37.56 -1.77 -7.14
N GLU A 24 -38.51 -2.34 -7.90
CA GLU A 24 -38.30 -3.61 -8.61
C GLU A 24 -37.30 -3.45 -9.75
N GLY A 25 -37.30 -2.28 -10.40
CA GLY A 25 -36.32 -1.93 -11.42
C GLY A 25 -34.92 -1.73 -10.86
N ARG A 26 -34.79 -1.06 -9.70
CA ARG A 26 -33.53 -0.91 -8.96
C ARG A 26 -32.91 -2.27 -8.60
N LEU A 27 -33.71 -3.20 -8.07
CA LEU A 27 -33.25 -4.55 -7.75
C LEU A 27 -32.78 -5.31 -9.00
N ARG A 28 -33.48 -5.15 -10.13
CA ARG A 28 -33.05 -5.76 -11.40
C ARG A 28 -31.77 -5.14 -11.94
N LEU A 29 -31.61 -3.82 -11.79
CA LEU A 29 -30.41 -3.12 -12.20
C LEU A 29 -29.19 -3.62 -11.43
N GLU A 30 -29.30 -3.76 -10.12
CA GLU A 30 -28.24 -4.30 -9.26
C GLU A 30 -27.79 -5.70 -9.70
N ASN A 31 -28.74 -6.64 -9.86
CA ASN A 31 -28.45 -7.98 -10.37
C ASN A 31 -27.80 -7.97 -11.77
N HIS A 32 -28.19 -7.03 -12.63
CA HIS A 32 -27.61 -6.91 -13.96
C HIS A 32 -26.19 -6.37 -13.92
N ILE A 33 -25.91 -5.35 -13.11
CA ILE A 33 -24.56 -4.77 -12.96
C ILE A 33 -23.57 -5.84 -12.50
N GLU A 34 -23.94 -6.66 -11.53
CA GLU A 34 -23.08 -7.73 -11.02
C GLU A 34 -22.75 -8.80 -12.06
N ALA A 35 -23.66 -9.04 -13.02
CA ALA A 35 -23.46 -10.00 -14.10
C ALA A 35 -22.82 -9.38 -15.36
N MET A 36 -22.68 -8.06 -15.41
CA MET A 36 -22.20 -7.35 -16.59
C MET A 36 -20.68 -7.47 -16.75
N TYR A 37 -20.26 -7.72 -17.98
CA TYR A 37 -18.86 -7.60 -18.35
C TYR A 37 -18.52 -6.13 -18.57
N LEU A 38 -17.63 -5.58 -17.74
CA LEU A 38 -17.13 -4.21 -17.92
C LEU A 38 -16.15 -4.20 -19.10
N GLU A 39 -16.49 -3.53 -20.19
CA GLU A 39 -15.66 -3.52 -21.40
C GLU A 39 -14.49 -2.54 -21.29
N ASP A 40 -14.77 -1.32 -20.89
CA ASP A 40 -13.80 -0.23 -20.78
C ASP A 40 -13.96 0.57 -19.48
N GLU A 41 -13.01 1.48 -19.25
CA GLU A 41 -13.00 2.34 -18.06
C GLU A 41 -14.16 3.34 -18.05
N ALA A 42 -14.59 3.85 -19.22
CA ALA A 42 -15.68 4.81 -19.31
C ALA A 42 -17.01 4.20 -18.85
N MET A 43 -17.26 2.95 -19.23
CA MET A 43 -18.40 2.14 -18.78
C MET A 43 -18.35 1.92 -17.27
N ALA A 44 -17.19 1.55 -16.73
CA ALA A 44 -17.02 1.35 -15.29
C ALA A 44 -17.28 2.65 -14.51
N GLU A 45 -16.79 3.80 -14.98
CA GLU A 45 -17.03 5.11 -14.37
C GLU A 45 -18.51 5.51 -14.42
N ASN A 46 -19.18 5.32 -15.56
CA ASN A 46 -20.61 5.64 -15.68
C ASN A 46 -21.46 4.75 -14.77
N LEU A 47 -21.16 3.45 -14.68
CA LEU A 47 -21.84 2.53 -13.78
C LEU A 47 -21.58 2.85 -12.31
N MET A 48 -20.34 3.20 -11.95
CA MET A 48 -20.02 3.66 -10.59
C MET A 48 -20.84 4.88 -10.20
N ARG A 49 -20.98 5.86 -11.09
CA ARG A 49 -21.81 7.04 -10.83
C ARG A 49 -23.26 6.64 -10.54
N ILE A 50 -23.85 5.76 -11.34
CA ILE A 50 -25.21 5.26 -11.12
C ILE A 50 -25.30 4.55 -9.76
N CYS A 51 -24.34 3.68 -9.43
CA CYS A 51 -24.33 2.99 -8.14
C CYS A 51 -24.24 3.94 -6.95
N VAL A 52 -23.49 5.04 -7.06
CA VAL A 52 -23.41 6.05 -6.00
C VAL A 52 -24.71 6.84 -5.89
N GLU A 53 -25.25 7.33 -7.01
CA GLU A 53 -26.49 8.11 -7.03
C GLU A 53 -27.71 7.32 -6.54
N GLN A 54 -27.70 6.01 -6.79
CA GLN A 54 -28.79 5.10 -6.44
C GLN A 54 -28.48 4.26 -5.20
N GLU A 55 -27.40 4.52 -4.46
CA GLU A 55 -27.01 3.80 -3.24
C GLU A 55 -27.00 2.27 -3.43
N LEU A 56 -26.37 1.79 -4.52
CA LEU A 56 -26.20 0.37 -4.84
C LEU A 56 -24.82 -0.11 -4.37
N ASP A 57 -24.68 -0.32 -3.07
CA ASP A 57 -23.38 -0.59 -2.45
C ASP A 57 -22.75 -1.93 -2.87
N ASP A 58 -23.56 -2.98 -3.06
CA ASP A 58 -23.06 -4.30 -3.48
C ASP A 58 -22.55 -4.25 -4.93
N SER A 59 -23.32 -3.62 -5.82
CA SER A 59 -22.89 -3.34 -7.20
C SER A 59 -21.63 -2.47 -7.25
N LYS A 60 -21.54 -1.44 -6.41
CA LYS A 60 -20.35 -0.58 -6.28
C LYS A 60 -19.12 -1.41 -5.90
N ALA A 61 -19.26 -2.27 -4.90
CA ALA A 61 -18.17 -3.17 -4.48
C ALA A 61 -17.78 -4.15 -5.60
N CYS A 62 -18.75 -4.67 -6.34
CA CYS A 62 -18.51 -5.56 -7.47
C CYS A 62 -17.69 -4.87 -8.59
N ILE A 63 -18.04 -3.64 -8.96
CA ILE A 63 -17.31 -2.86 -9.96
C ILE A 63 -15.90 -2.56 -9.47
N VAL A 64 -15.75 -2.04 -8.24
CA VAL A 64 -14.44 -1.73 -7.64
C VAL A 64 -13.54 -2.97 -7.64
N ASN A 65 -14.05 -4.11 -7.18
CA ASN A 65 -13.30 -5.37 -7.16
C ASN A 65 -12.87 -5.77 -8.57
N THR A 66 -13.81 -5.76 -9.52
CA THR A 66 -13.54 -6.17 -10.91
C THR A 66 -12.47 -5.32 -11.57
N MET A 67 -12.56 -3.99 -11.44
CA MET A 67 -11.57 -3.07 -12.01
C MET A 67 -10.22 -3.17 -11.31
N THR A 68 -10.22 -3.27 -9.97
CA THR A 68 -8.99 -3.48 -9.19
C THR A 68 -8.25 -4.73 -9.67
N TYR A 69 -8.93 -5.87 -9.72
CA TYR A 69 -8.29 -7.13 -10.12
C TYR A 69 -7.87 -7.16 -11.59
N ARG A 70 -8.57 -6.45 -12.46
CA ARG A 70 -8.17 -6.29 -13.87
C ARG A 70 -6.83 -5.56 -13.97
N TYR A 71 -6.73 -4.37 -13.39
CA TYR A 71 -5.50 -3.59 -13.46
C TYR A 71 -4.33 -4.26 -12.73
N LEU A 72 -4.59 -4.98 -11.63
CA LEU A 72 -3.56 -5.80 -10.97
C LEU A 72 -3.00 -6.90 -11.88
N ARG A 73 -3.82 -7.47 -12.77
CA ARG A 73 -3.36 -8.48 -13.74
C ARG A 73 -2.57 -7.86 -14.89
N GLU A 74 -2.88 -6.61 -15.24
CA GLU A 74 -2.21 -5.85 -16.29
C GLU A 74 -0.89 -5.22 -15.80
N GLY A 75 -0.67 -5.15 -14.49
CA GLY A 75 0.51 -4.51 -13.88
C GLY A 75 0.36 -3.00 -13.72
N GLU A 76 -0.83 -2.45 -13.93
CA GLU A 76 -1.13 -1.02 -13.82
C GLU A 76 -1.41 -0.65 -12.36
N TRP A 77 -0.34 -0.54 -11.56
CA TRP A 77 -0.42 -0.37 -10.10
C TRP A 77 -1.19 0.87 -9.65
N SER A 78 -0.97 2.02 -10.32
CA SER A 78 -1.65 3.27 -10.00
C SER A 78 -3.16 3.18 -10.21
N ALA A 79 -3.58 2.60 -11.33
CA ALA A 79 -5.00 2.43 -11.66
C ALA A 79 -5.66 1.43 -10.71
N ALA A 80 -5.00 0.29 -10.46
CA ALA A 80 -5.45 -0.70 -9.49
C ALA A 80 -5.68 -0.09 -8.10
N LEU A 81 -4.71 0.67 -7.59
CA LEU A 81 -4.81 1.31 -6.28
C LEU A 81 -5.92 2.38 -6.28
N SER A 82 -6.02 3.21 -7.33
CA SER A 82 -7.07 4.22 -7.44
C SER A 82 -8.45 3.60 -7.35
N TRP A 83 -8.70 2.50 -8.07
CA TRP A 83 -9.96 1.78 -8.01
C TRP A 83 -10.22 1.16 -6.63
N ALA A 84 -9.20 0.52 -6.03
CA ALA A 84 -9.33 -0.09 -4.72
C ALA A 84 -9.69 0.92 -3.61
N LEU A 85 -9.10 2.13 -3.64
CA LEU A 85 -9.39 3.19 -2.67
C LEU A 85 -10.85 3.65 -2.75
N ARG A 86 -11.48 3.65 -3.92
CA ARG A 86 -12.91 4.01 -4.06
C ARG A 86 -13.85 3.05 -3.31
N GLY A 87 -13.43 1.80 -3.10
CA GLY A 87 -14.16 0.83 -2.28
C GLY A 87 -13.94 1.00 -0.78
N GLY A 88 -13.02 1.88 -0.37
CA GLY A 88 -12.64 2.07 1.02
C GLY A 88 -11.93 0.85 1.62
N ARG A 89 -12.20 0.56 2.88
CA ARG A 89 -11.56 -0.54 3.60
C ARG A 89 -12.18 -1.86 3.16
N GLY A 90 -11.36 -2.77 2.64
CA GLY A 90 -11.81 -4.11 2.31
C GLY A 90 -10.78 -4.97 1.60
N PRO A 91 -11.15 -6.21 1.24
CA PRO A 91 -10.24 -7.20 0.68
C PRO A 91 -9.56 -6.77 -0.62
N ALA A 92 -10.22 -5.97 -1.46
CA ALA A 92 -9.64 -5.47 -2.70
C ALA A 92 -8.48 -4.51 -2.43
N LEU A 93 -8.61 -3.60 -1.47
CA LEU A 93 -7.52 -2.71 -1.06
C LEU A 93 -6.35 -3.50 -0.47
N ASP A 94 -6.62 -4.41 0.45
CA ASP A 94 -5.58 -5.25 1.06
C ASP A 94 -4.84 -6.08 0.00
N THR A 95 -5.57 -6.63 -0.97
CA THR A 95 -4.98 -7.41 -2.07
C THR A 95 -4.18 -6.54 -3.02
N ALA A 96 -4.69 -5.35 -3.37
CA ALA A 96 -3.97 -4.41 -4.22
C ALA A 96 -2.66 -3.96 -3.56
N VAL A 97 -2.72 -3.56 -2.29
CA VAL A 97 -1.55 -3.22 -1.50
C VAL A 97 -0.53 -4.37 -1.50
N ASN A 98 -0.97 -5.58 -1.15
CA ASN A 98 -0.08 -6.73 -1.06
C ASN A 98 0.60 -7.02 -2.41
N ARG A 99 -0.18 -6.98 -3.51
CA ARG A 99 0.37 -7.16 -4.87
C ARG A 99 1.40 -6.09 -5.22
N ILE A 100 1.11 -4.82 -4.95
CA ILE A 100 2.02 -3.70 -5.24
C ILE A 100 3.31 -3.86 -4.44
N VAL A 101 3.22 -4.13 -3.14
CA VAL A 101 4.38 -4.28 -2.24
C VAL A 101 5.36 -5.37 -2.72
N TRP A 102 4.84 -6.49 -3.23
CA TRP A 102 5.68 -7.63 -3.64
C TRP A 102 6.11 -7.61 -5.10
N HIS A 103 5.37 -6.96 -6.00
CA HIS A 103 5.58 -7.09 -7.43
C HIS A 103 5.91 -5.78 -8.15
N ALA A 104 5.60 -4.62 -7.59
CA ALA A 104 5.98 -3.36 -8.22
C ALA A 104 7.50 -3.18 -8.15
N ASP A 105 8.10 -2.70 -9.24
CA ASP A 105 9.50 -2.31 -9.20
C ASP A 105 9.69 -1.14 -8.22
N LYS A 106 10.87 -1.04 -7.61
CA LYS A 106 11.16 0.00 -6.60
C LYS A 106 11.09 1.40 -7.21
N ASN A 107 11.48 1.55 -8.47
CA ASN A 107 11.39 2.82 -9.18
C ASN A 107 9.94 3.14 -9.54
N GLU A 108 9.17 2.15 -10.00
CA GLU A 108 7.73 2.32 -10.25
C GLU A 108 7.00 2.73 -8.98
N LEU A 109 7.27 2.05 -7.86
CA LEU A 109 6.73 2.40 -6.55
C LEU A 109 7.06 3.85 -6.20
N ALA A 110 8.32 4.27 -6.31
CA ALA A 110 8.75 5.65 -6.03
C ALA A 110 8.10 6.71 -6.94
N THR A 111 7.52 6.31 -8.07
CA THR A 111 6.80 7.19 -9.02
C THR A 111 5.29 7.19 -8.85
N LEU A 112 4.72 6.46 -7.88
CA LEU A 112 3.27 6.45 -7.59
C LEU A 112 2.81 7.80 -6.99
N SER A 113 2.71 8.82 -7.83
CA SER A 113 2.35 10.20 -7.43
C SER A 113 0.98 10.31 -6.78
N LEU A 114 0.08 9.34 -7.03
CA LEU A 114 -1.20 9.23 -6.33
C LEU A 114 -0.99 9.25 -4.81
N LEU A 115 0.05 8.57 -4.30
CA LEU A 115 0.34 8.50 -2.86
C LEU A 115 0.75 9.84 -2.26
N ASP A 116 1.21 10.82 -3.05
CA ASP A 116 1.64 12.12 -2.53
C ASP A 116 0.50 12.93 -1.90
N HIS A 117 -0.71 12.71 -2.39
CA HIS A 117 -1.90 13.43 -1.98
C HIS A 117 -2.81 12.61 -1.06
N LEU A 118 -2.36 11.42 -0.65
CA LEU A 118 -3.17 10.48 0.13
C LEU A 118 -2.86 10.48 1.63
N ALA A 119 -2.02 11.38 2.14
CA ALA A 119 -1.69 11.42 3.57
C ALA A 119 -2.95 11.53 4.45
N ASP A 120 -3.87 12.44 4.10
CA ASP A 120 -5.13 12.62 4.83
C ASP A 120 -6.05 11.41 4.66
N TYR A 121 -6.09 10.84 3.45
CA TYR A 121 -6.91 9.65 3.15
C TYR A 121 -6.44 8.41 3.90
N VAL A 122 -5.13 8.23 4.07
CA VAL A 122 -4.54 7.15 4.88
C VAL A 122 -4.95 7.29 6.34
N ALA A 123 -4.97 8.53 6.86
CA ALA A 123 -5.39 8.81 8.22
C ALA A 123 -6.89 8.57 8.44
N GLU A 124 -7.73 8.93 7.47
CA GLU A 124 -9.19 8.71 7.53
C GLU A 124 -9.57 7.23 7.41
N LEU A 125 -8.91 6.49 6.51
CA LEU A 125 -9.29 5.10 6.23
C LEU A 125 -8.83 4.12 7.31
N GLU A 126 -7.82 4.50 8.11
CA GLU A 126 -7.21 3.70 9.18
C GLU A 126 -6.85 2.26 8.74
N SER A 127 -6.53 2.08 7.45
CA SER A 127 -6.19 0.77 6.91
C SER A 127 -4.72 0.42 7.20
N PRO A 128 -4.44 -0.68 7.93
CA PRO A 128 -3.07 -1.11 8.24
C PRO A 128 -2.21 -1.38 7.00
N SER A 129 -2.80 -2.00 5.98
CA SER A 129 -2.13 -2.33 4.72
C SER A 129 -1.78 -1.06 3.96
N LEU A 130 -2.72 -0.12 3.85
CA LEU A 130 -2.50 1.14 3.16
C LEU A 130 -1.45 2.01 3.88
N ALA A 131 -1.49 2.08 5.20
CA ALA A 131 -0.48 2.78 5.99
C ALA A 131 0.92 2.18 5.78
N PHE A 132 1.01 0.85 5.71
CA PHE A 132 2.26 0.17 5.38
C PHE A 132 2.75 0.54 3.96
N LEU A 133 1.90 0.45 2.94
CA LEU A 133 2.25 0.83 1.56
C LEU A 133 2.72 2.28 1.47
N PHE A 134 2.01 3.19 2.13
CA PHE A 134 2.35 4.61 2.13
C PHE A 134 3.74 4.87 2.72
N ASN A 135 4.07 4.25 3.85
CA ASN A 135 5.40 4.38 4.44
C ASN A 135 6.48 3.71 3.58
N TYR A 136 6.18 2.55 2.98
CA TYR A 136 7.09 1.85 2.08
C TYR A 136 7.39 2.66 0.81
N TYR A 137 6.38 3.32 0.25
CA TYR A 137 6.51 4.29 -0.83
C TYR A 137 7.43 5.45 -0.44
N ARG A 138 7.15 6.11 0.70
CA ARG A 138 7.95 7.25 1.17
C ARG A 138 9.42 6.87 1.38
N PHE A 139 9.66 5.67 1.90
CA PHE A 139 11.01 5.13 2.04
C PHE A 139 11.73 5.04 0.69
N HIS A 140 11.14 4.39 -0.31
CA HIS A 140 11.74 4.25 -1.65
C HIS A 140 11.89 5.58 -2.37
N ARG A 141 10.94 6.50 -2.23
CA ARG A 141 11.06 7.85 -2.79
C ARG A 141 12.25 8.60 -2.18
N SER A 142 12.41 8.53 -0.86
CA SER A 142 13.55 9.16 -0.15
C SER A 142 14.89 8.57 -0.62
N LEU A 143 14.97 7.25 -0.79
CA LEU A 143 16.14 6.59 -1.36
C LEU A 143 16.42 7.00 -2.81
N GLY A 144 15.38 7.09 -3.65
CA GLY A 144 15.51 7.53 -5.03
C GLY A 144 16.02 8.98 -5.18
N LEU A 145 15.74 9.82 -4.18
CA LEU A 145 16.28 11.19 -4.07
C LEU A 145 17.69 11.25 -3.47
N GLY A 146 18.25 10.11 -3.03
CA GLY A 146 19.54 10.04 -2.33
C GLY A 146 19.50 10.53 -0.88
N ASP A 147 18.31 10.82 -0.33
CA ASP A 147 18.15 11.28 1.04
C ASP A 147 18.05 10.08 2.00
N VAL A 148 19.21 9.51 2.31
CA VAL A 148 19.31 8.38 3.25
C VAL A 148 18.96 8.79 4.67
N ARG A 149 19.16 10.06 5.04
CA ARG A 149 18.87 10.58 6.38
C ARG A 149 17.38 10.55 6.68
N SER A 150 16.55 10.91 5.71
CA SER A 150 15.09 10.83 5.84
C SER A 150 14.57 9.40 5.65
N ALA A 151 15.26 8.57 4.86
CA ALA A 151 14.86 7.18 4.61
C ALA A 151 15.02 6.28 5.86
N ALA A 152 16.12 6.44 6.60
CA ALA A 152 16.43 5.60 7.76
C ALA A 152 15.33 5.57 8.84
N PRO A 153 14.81 6.71 9.36
CA PRO A 153 13.76 6.68 10.37
C PRO A 153 12.45 6.07 9.85
N ILE A 154 12.13 6.26 8.56
CA ILE A 154 10.94 5.63 7.94
C ILE A 154 11.11 4.12 7.90
N LEU A 155 12.30 3.63 7.55
CA LEU A 155 12.61 2.20 7.54
C LEU A 155 12.52 1.58 8.94
N VAL A 156 13.00 2.27 9.96
CA VAL A 156 12.84 1.82 11.36
C VAL A 156 11.37 1.68 11.72
N SER A 157 10.58 2.71 11.45
CA SER A 157 9.13 2.69 11.71
C SER A 157 8.42 1.56 10.94
N LEU A 158 8.84 1.28 9.70
CA LEU A 158 8.35 0.13 8.94
C LEU A 158 8.70 -1.19 9.63
N ILE A 159 9.97 -1.39 10.01
CA ILE A 159 10.42 -2.64 10.65
C ILE A 159 9.69 -2.90 11.96
N SER A 160 9.52 -1.89 12.79
CA SER A 160 8.85 -2.02 14.10
C SER A 160 7.33 -2.07 14.00
N SER A 161 6.74 -1.85 12.82
CA SER A 161 5.28 -1.82 12.67
C SER A 161 4.66 -3.20 12.86
N THR A 162 3.56 -3.27 13.59
CA THR A 162 2.80 -4.50 13.85
C THR A 162 2.20 -5.14 12.59
N ASN A 163 2.12 -4.38 11.50
CA ASN A 163 1.35 -4.75 10.31
C ASN A 163 2.23 -5.33 9.20
N VAL A 164 3.51 -5.54 9.46
CA VAL A 164 4.43 -6.10 8.48
C VAL A 164 4.32 -7.63 8.46
N PRO A 165 4.08 -8.26 7.29
CA PRO A 165 4.16 -9.71 7.17
C PRO A 165 5.55 -10.22 7.59
N GLN A 166 5.61 -11.33 8.33
CA GLN A 166 6.89 -11.92 8.77
C GLN A 166 7.86 -12.16 7.59
N SER A 167 7.35 -12.65 6.46
CA SER A 167 8.14 -12.86 5.24
C SER A 167 8.75 -11.58 4.67
N PHE A 168 8.14 -10.42 4.90
CA PHE A 168 8.61 -9.14 4.38
C PHE A 168 9.75 -8.54 5.21
N HIS A 169 9.90 -8.96 6.47
CA HIS A 169 10.97 -8.47 7.35
C HIS A 169 12.37 -8.75 6.77
N LYS A 170 12.57 -9.89 6.11
CA LYS A 170 13.84 -10.22 5.44
C LYS A 170 14.24 -9.15 4.42
N ILE A 171 13.28 -8.61 3.67
CA ILE A 171 13.51 -7.56 2.68
C ILE A 171 13.91 -6.25 3.40
N LEU A 172 13.16 -5.86 4.44
CA LEU A 172 13.44 -4.66 5.22
C LEU A 172 14.81 -4.71 5.92
N PHE A 173 15.18 -5.87 6.46
CA PHE A 173 16.49 -6.10 7.06
C PHE A 173 17.62 -5.96 6.04
N GLY A 174 17.42 -6.45 4.82
CA GLY A 174 18.35 -6.23 3.71
C GLY A 174 18.59 -4.75 3.43
N TYR A 175 17.53 -3.94 3.39
CA TYR A 175 17.68 -2.49 3.22
C TYR A 175 18.40 -1.81 4.39
N LEU A 176 18.06 -2.20 5.63
CA LEU A 176 18.71 -1.64 6.80
C LEU A 176 20.20 -1.95 6.80
N MET A 177 20.56 -3.19 6.44
CA MET A 177 21.94 -3.62 6.33
C MET A 177 22.69 -2.83 5.26
N LEU A 178 22.08 -2.61 4.10
CA LEU A 178 22.65 -1.79 3.03
C LEU A 178 22.91 -0.36 3.49
N ILE A 179 21.92 0.29 4.12
CA ILE A 179 22.04 1.67 4.61
C ILE A 179 23.14 1.79 5.67
N LEU A 180 23.21 0.85 6.61
CA LEU A 180 24.22 0.88 7.68
C LEU A 180 25.64 0.57 7.18
N ALA A 181 25.77 -0.23 6.12
CA ALA A 181 27.06 -0.57 5.52
C ALA A 181 27.60 0.55 4.61
N ASP A 182 26.74 1.12 3.77
CA ASP A 182 27.14 2.08 2.73
C ASP A 182 27.30 3.50 3.27
N ALA A 183 26.58 3.86 4.32
CA ALA A 183 26.55 5.22 4.83
C ALA A 183 26.98 5.29 6.31
N PRO A 184 28.30 5.22 6.59
CA PRO A 184 28.80 5.26 7.96
C PRO A 184 28.54 6.58 8.70
N GLN A 185 28.01 7.59 8.01
CA GLN A 185 27.64 8.89 8.56
C GLN A 185 26.12 9.08 8.74
N VAL A 186 25.29 8.09 8.39
CA VAL A 186 23.84 8.16 8.68
C VAL A 186 23.66 7.99 10.18
N GLN A 187 23.48 9.12 10.86
CA GLN A 187 23.13 9.17 12.26
C GLN A 187 21.66 8.78 12.39
N ILE A 188 21.42 7.50 12.66
CA ILE A 188 20.11 7.05 13.14
C ILE A 188 19.99 7.56 14.59
N PRO A 189 18.86 8.20 14.95
CA PRO A 189 18.64 8.66 16.32
C PRO A 189 18.81 7.51 17.32
N PRO A 190 19.40 7.74 18.51
CA PRO A 190 19.63 6.69 19.50
C PRO A 190 18.34 6.02 19.95
N GLU A 191 17.24 6.78 20.05
CA GLU A 191 15.90 6.26 20.34
C GLU A 191 15.48 5.15 19.37
N ASN A 192 15.63 5.39 18.07
CA ASN A 192 15.32 4.45 16.99
C ASN A 192 16.27 3.23 17.01
N LEU A 193 17.53 3.42 17.42
CA LEU A 193 18.47 2.31 17.58
C LEU A 193 18.07 1.39 18.74
N HIS A 194 17.65 1.95 19.88
CA HIS A 194 17.14 1.16 21.00
C HIS A 194 15.86 0.40 20.65
N GLU A 195 14.95 1.04 19.91
CA GLU A 195 13.73 0.42 19.39
C GLU A 195 14.05 -0.77 18.48
N LEU A 196 14.98 -0.61 17.53
CA LEU A 196 15.41 -1.71 16.68
C LEU A 196 16.03 -2.86 17.47
N VAL A 197 16.90 -2.57 18.44
CA VAL A 197 17.55 -3.61 19.26
C VAL A 197 16.53 -4.40 20.07
N SER A 198 15.53 -3.74 20.65
CA SER A 198 14.44 -4.41 21.37
C SER A 198 13.57 -5.24 20.43
N PHE A 199 13.21 -4.68 19.27
CA PHE A 199 12.48 -5.37 18.22
C PHE A 199 13.20 -6.64 17.76
N PHE A 200 14.49 -6.56 17.42
CA PHE A 200 15.27 -7.71 16.97
C PHE A 200 15.43 -8.78 18.06
N ARG A 201 15.44 -8.39 19.34
CA ARG A 201 15.43 -9.36 20.44
C ARG A 201 14.11 -10.13 20.45
N GLN A 202 12.98 -9.42 20.39
CA GLN A 202 11.65 -10.02 20.37
C GLN A 202 11.46 -10.89 19.12
N TYR A 203 11.82 -10.38 17.94
CA TYR A 203 11.75 -11.10 16.67
C TYR A 203 12.55 -12.42 16.68
N SER A 204 13.74 -12.45 17.31
CA SER A 204 14.51 -13.69 17.45
C SER A 204 13.83 -14.71 18.37
N ILE A 205 13.13 -14.26 19.41
CA ILE A 205 12.40 -15.14 20.33
C ILE A 205 11.19 -15.72 19.62
N ASP A 206 10.39 -14.88 18.98
CA ASP A 206 9.12 -15.27 18.35
C ASP A 206 9.31 -16.21 17.17
N ASN A 207 10.46 -16.13 16.49
CA ASN A 207 10.74 -16.93 15.30
C ASN A 207 11.80 -18.02 15.53
N ALA A 208 12.18 -18.31 16.79
CA ALA A 208 13.23 -19.29 17.12
C ALA A 208 13.02 -20.69 16.52
N GLU A 209 11.77 -21.08 16.24
CA GLU A 209 11.42 -22.38 15.66
C GLU A 209 11.24 -22.36 14.12
N ASN A 210 11.15 -21.18 13.51
CA ASN A 210 10.75 -20.99 12.09
C ASN A 210 11.80 -20.26 11.23
N VAL A 211 12.93 -19.85 11.81
CA VAL A 211 13.97 -19.07 11.11
C VAL A 211 14.89 -20.00 10.33
N GLU A 212 14.94 -19.82 9.01
CA GLU A 212 16.02 -20.35 8.17
C GLU A 212 17.37 -19.79 8.65
N ASP A 213 18.42 -20.62 8.76
CA ASP A 213 19.76 -20.25 9.26
C ASP A 213 20.26 -18.89 8.72
N SER A 214 20.06 -18.63 7.44
CA SER A 214 20.48 -17.38 6.79
C SER A 214 19.81 -16.12 7.36
N SER A 215 18.55 -16.20 7.75
CA SER A 215 17.84 -15.06 8.34
C SER A 215 18.31 -14.80 9.76
N GLU A 216 18.72 -15.82 10.51
CA GLU A 216 19.28 -15.63 11.85
C GLU A 216 20.62 -14.90 11.80
N ASP A 217 21.47 -15.24 10.82
CA ASP A 217 22.76 -14.57 10.58
C ASP A 217 22.60 -13.09 10.23
N THR A 218 21.61 -12.75 9.40
CA THR A 218 21.32 -11.34 9.07
C THR A 218 20.90 -10.56 10.31
N VAL A 219 20.03 -11.12 11.16
CA VAL A 219 19.59 -10.48 12.40
C VAL A 219 20.76 -10.33 13.38
N ARG A 220 21.63 -11.33 13.53
CA ARG A 220 22.84 -11.24 14.36
C ARG A 220 23.78 -10.14 13.86
N SER A 221 24.02 -10.09 12.55
CA SER A 221 24.88 -9.08 11.93
C SER A 221 24.35 -7.66 12.12
N LEU A 222 23.04 -7.47 11.92
CA LEU A 222 22.37 -6.20 12.18
C LEU A 222 22.45 -5.80 13.66
N LYS A 223 22.18 -6.72 14.60
CA LYS A 223 22.34 -6.46 16.04
C LYS A 223 23.76 -5.99 16.37
N HIS A 224 24.78 -6.69 15.88
CA HIS A 224 26.16 -6.32 16.13
C HIS A 224 26.46 -4.91 15.60
N LEU A 225 26.10 -4.61 14.35
CA LEU A 225 26.35 -3.32 13.72
C LEU A 225 25.64 -2.17 14.46
N LEU A 226 24.39 -2.37 14.87
CA LEU A 226 23.62 -1.38 15.63
C LEU A 226 24.23 -1.11 17.01
N LEU A 227 24.68 -2.14 17.72
CA LEU A 227 25.35 -1.99 19.01
C LEU A 227 26.69 -1.25 18.88
N THR A 228 27.47 -1.51 17.84
CA THR A 228 28.69 -0.73 17.56
C THR A 228 28.36 0.75 17.35
N ARG A 229 27.32 1.06 16.57
CA ARG A 229 26.89 2.45 16.32
C ARG A 229 26.37 3.16 17.57
N LEU A 230 25.65 2.44 18.43
CA LEU A 230 25.21 2.96 19.73
C LEU A 230 26.42 3.31 20.61
N ALA A 231 27.38 2.40 20.73
CA ALA A 231 28.59 2.63 21.51
C ALA A 231 29.40 3.84 20.97
N ASP A 232 29.54 3.96 19.65
CA ASP A 232 30.21 5.10 19.03
C ASP A 232 29.49 6.43 19.31
N ALA A 233 28.15 6.43 19.27
CA ALA A 233 27.34 7.61 19.54
C ALA A 233 27.42 8.05 21.01
N GLU A 234 27.38 7.10 21.95
CA GLU A 234 27.55 7.36 23.39
C GLU A 234 28.95 7.91 23.71
N MET A 235 30.00 7.35 23.11
CA MET A 235 31.37 7.83 23.29
C MET A 235 31.57 9.24 22.72
N ALA A 236 30.96 9.55 21.56
CA ALA A 236 30.99 10.90 20.98
C ALA A 236 30.27 11.93 21.87
N SER A 237 29.17 11.55 22.53
CA SER A 237 28.46 12.39 23.50
C SER A 237 29.33 12.74 24.72
N VAL A 238 30.14 11.80 25.20
CA VAL A 238 31.00 11.99 26.38
C VAL A 238 32.22 12.87 26.07
N CYS A 239 32.71 12.89 24.83
CA CYS A 239 33.85 13.74 24.44
C CYS A 239 33.50 15.22 24.17
N VAL A 240 32.21 15.58 24.12
CA VAL A 240 31.73 16.95 23.85
C VAL A 240 31.29 17.68 25.13
N GLN A 241 31.28 16.99 26.28
CA GLN A 241 31.07 17.57 27.62
C GLN A 241 32.40 17.92 28.29
#